data_AF-A0A544Z553-F1
#
_entry.id   AF-A0A544Z553-F1
#
_cell.length_a   1.000
_cell.length_b   1.000
_cell.length_c   1.000
_cell.angle_alpha   90.00
_cell.angle_beta   90.00
_cell.angle_gamma   90.00
#
_symmetry.space_group_name_H-M   'P 1'
#
loop_
_entity.id
_entity.type
_entity.pdbx_description
1 polymer ?
#
loop_
_entity_poly.entity_id
_entity_poly.type
_entity_poly.pdbx_seq_one_letter_code
_entity_poly.pdbx_strand_id
1 'polypeptide(L)'
;MSFIDDEDAQVQRWERAATLYLEEHKTLEQVAKEMDVDESTIRSYLANALVERRRRGREERADVKTEEIVKMRAAGLSWKQISAATGLSISGAYTRWELATKGRRAGRSRPKYLMEADRLEKND
;
A
#
# COMPACT_ATOMS: atom_id res chain seq x y z
N MET A 1 -25.07 39.56 -8.07
CA MET A 1 -24.47 38.24 -8.34
C MET A 1 -23.33 38.08 -7.35
N SER A 2 -23.54 37.35 -6.25
CA SER A 2 -22.55 37.23 -5.18
C SER A 2 -21.56 36.12 -5.53
N PHE A 3 -20.27 36.44 -5.56
CA PHE A 3 -19.17 35.50 -5.83
C PHE A 3 -18.87 34.56 -4.63
N ILE A 4 -19.57 34.75 -3.51
CA ILE A 4 -19.30 34.10 -2.23
C ILE A 4 -19.98 32.71 -2.14
N ASP A 5 -21.11 32.51 -2.84
CA ASP A 5 -21.90 31.27 -2.75
C ASP A 5 -21.18 30.03 -3.35
N ASP A 6 -20.23 30.22 -4.27
CA ASP A 6 -19.54 29.12 -4.96
C ASP A 6 -18.43 28.50 -4.09
N GLU A 7 -17.79 29.32 -3.25
CA GLU A 7 -16.72 28.87 -2.35
C GLU A 7 -17.30 28.06 -1.18
N ASP A 8 -18.40 28.53 -0.60
CA ASP A 8 -19.14 27.83 0.45
C ASP A 8 -19.70 26.48 -0.03
N ALA A 9 -20.11 26.39 -1.30
CA ALA A 9 -20.57 25.15 -1.91
C ALA A 9 -19.45 24.11 -2.09
N GLN A 10 -18.22 24.56 -2.35
CA GLN A 10 -17.07 23.65 -2.45
C GLN A 10 -16.60 23.16 -1.09
N VAL A 11 -16.54 24.02 -0.08
CA VAL A 11 -16.19 23.63 1.28
C VAL A 11 -17.17 22.57 1.81
N GLN A 12 -18.46 22.77 1.60
CA GLN A 12 -19.50 21.79 1.97
C GLN A 12 -19.30 20.42 1.29
N ARG A 13 -18.87 20.40 0.02
CA ARG A 13 -18.56 19.14 -0.68
C ARG A 13 -17.35 18.44 -0.08
N TRP A 14 -16.33 19.19 0.35
CA TRP A 14 -15.14 18.63 0.97
C TRP A 14 -15.46 18.02 2.34
N GLU A 15 -16.21 18.74 3.17
CA GLU A 15 -16.68 18.25 4.47
C GLU A 15 -17.54 17.00 4.31
N ARG A 16 -18.48 17.00 3.35
CA ARG A 16 -19.33 15.84 3.08
C ARG A 16 -18.52 14.61 2.68
N ALA A 17 -17.51 14.77 1.82
CA ALA A 17 -16.61 13.68 1.45
C ALA A 17 -15.80 13.16 2.65
N ALA A 18 -15.34 14.07 3.52
CA ALA A 18 -14.60 13.72 4.73
C ALA A 18 -15.45 12.92 5.72
N THR A 19 -16.69 13.35 5.98
CA THR A 19 -17.65 12.64 6.86
C THR A 19 -17.92 11.23 6.34
N LEU A 20 -18.26 11.08 5.06
CA LEU A 20 -18.53 9.76 4.47
C LEU A 20 -17.32 8.82 4.56
N TYR A 21 -16.11 9.37 4.39
CA TYR A 21 -14.86 8.59 4.42
C TYR A 21 -14.41 8.22 5.84
N LEU A 22 -14.45 9.17 6.78
CA LEU A 22 -13.93 9.00 8.14
C LEU A 22 -14.96 8.38 9.08
N GLU A 23 -16.17 8.95 9.15
CA GLU A 23 -17.19 8.59 10.12
C GLU A 23 -18.02 7.39 9.66
N GLU A 24 -18.42 7.37 8.39
CA GLU A 24 -19.20 6.26 7.84
C GLU A 24 -18.33 5.12 7.28
N HIS A 25 -17.00 5.28 7.38
CA HIS A 25 -16.00 4.30 6.93
C HIS A 25 -16.15 3.82 5.47
N LYS A 26 -16.79 4.61 4.60
CA LYS A 26 -17.00 4.25 3.19
C LYS A 26 -15.68 4.27 2.41
N THR A 27 -15.59 3.42 1.40
CA THR A 27 -14.45 3.42 0.46
C THR A 27 -14.54 4.62 -0.48
N LEU A 28 -13.42 5.02 -1.10
CA LEU A 28 -13.42 6.13 -2.06
C LEU A 28 -14.42 5.92 -3.21
N GLU A 29 -14.59 4.68 -3.65
CA GLU A 29 -15.57 4.30 -4.69
C GLU A 29 -17.02 4.49 -4.23
N GLN A 30 -17.32 4.12 -2.98
CA GLN A 30 -18.66 4.31 -2.41
C GLN A 30 -18.98 5.79 -2.22
N VAL A 31 -18.02 6.58 -1.72
CA VAL A 31 -18.15 8.04 -1.59
C VAL A 31 -18.35 8.68 -2.96
N ALA A 32 -17.56 8.30 -3.96
CA ALA A 32 -17.67 8.76 -5.33
C ALA A 32 -19.07 8.52 -5.92
N LYS A 33 -19.59 7.30 -5.76
CA LYS A 33 -20.93 6.92 -6.23
C LYS A 33 -22.03 7.71 -5.53
N GLU A 34 -21.90 7.95 -4.23
CA GLU A 34 -22.92 8.65 -3.44
C GLU A 34 -22.95 10.16 -3.72
N MET A 35 -21.80 10.73 -4.05
CA MET A 35 -21.67 12.13 -4.41
C MET A 35 -21.79 12.40 -5.93
N ASP A 36 -22.01 11.35 -6.73
CA ASP A 36 -22.09 11.39 -8.19
C ASP A 36 -20.87 12.08 -8.85
N VAL A 37 -19.67 11.72 -8.40
CA VAL A 37 -18.40 12.26 -8.91
C VAL A 37 -17.36 11.15 -9.09
N ASP A 38 -16.30 11.43 -9.84
CA ASP A 38 -15.18 10.50 -9.97
C ASP A 38 -14.38 10.33 -8.67
N GLU A 39 -13.77 9.15 -8.51
CA GLU A 39 -12.89 8.84 -7.38
C GLU A 39 -11.68 9.80 -7.30
N SER A 40 -11.21 10.31 -8.44
CA SER A 40 -10.16 11.34 -8.50
C SER A 40 -10.60 12.66 -7.84
N THR A 41 -11.85 13.06 -8.05
CA THR A 41 -12.45 14.25 -7.44
C THR A 41 -12.56 14.08 -5.93
N ILE A 42 -12.98 12.91 -5.45
CA ILE A 42 -12.98 12.60 -4.01
C ILE A 42 -11.58 12.70 -3.40
N ARG A 43 -10.54 12.24 -4.11
CA ARG A 43 -9.15 12.40 -3.62
C ARG A 43 -8.76 13.86 -3.45
N SER A 44 -9.17 14.72 -4.38
CA SER A 44 -8.93 16.17 -4.28
C SER A 44 -9.72 16.78 -3.12
N TYR A 45 -10.98 16.38 -2.92
CA TYR A 45 -11.81 16.84 -1.81
C TYR A 45 -11.22 16.48 -0.45
N LEU A 46 -10.77 15.22 -0.28
CA LEU A 46 -10.11 14.79 0.95
C LEU A 46 -8.77 15.51 1.18
N ALA A 47 -8.01 15.79 0.13
CA ALA A 47 -6.76 16.55 0.24
C ALA A 47 -7.01 18.00 0.67
N ASN A 48 -8.03 18.65 0.11
CA ASN A 48 -8.42 20.02 0.47
C ASN A 48 -9.03 20.10 1.88
N ALA A 49 -9.73 19.05 2.32
CA ALA A 49 -10.21 18.90 3.70
C ALA A 49 -9.10 18.52 4.70
N LEU A 50 -7.83 18.43 4.27
CA LEU A 50 -6.69 17.99 5.09
C LEU A 50 -6.88 16.60 5.72
N VAL A 51 -7.70 15.74 5.11
CA VAL A 51 -7.96 14.39 5.59
C VAL A 51 -6.83 13.47 5.16
N GLU A 52 -6.10 12.92 6.13
CA GLU A 52 -5.09 11.90 5.86
C GLU A 52 -5.78 10.61 5.37
N ARG A 53 -5.41 10.19 4.15
CA ARG A 53 -5.98 8.99 3.55
C ARG A 53 -5.48 7.75 4.28
N ARG A 54 -6.40 6.86 4.64
CA ARG A 54 -6.09 5.52 5.16
C ARG A 54 -5.19 4.81 4.16
N ARG A 55 -3.99 4.40 4.59
CA ARG A 55 -3.10 3.59 3.75
C ARG A 55 -3.84 2.30 3.38
N ARG A 56 -4.01 2.08 2.07
CA ARG A 56 -4.62 0.86 1.53
C ARG A 56 -3.83 -0.35 2.06
N GLY A 57 -4.46 -1.14 2.94
CA GLY A 57 -4.09 -2.52 3.26
C GLY A 57 -2.60 -2.80 3.39
N ARG A 58 -1.93 -2.14 4.35
CA ARG A 58 -0.97 -2.88 5.14
C ARG A 58 -1.66 -3.12 6.48
N GLU A 59 -2.60 -4.07 6.51
CA GLU A 59 -2.83 -4.81 7.76
C GLU A 59 -1.46 -5.04 8.36
N GLU A 60 -1.31 -4.75 9.65
CA GLU A 60 -0.13 -5.02 10.44
C GLU A 60 0.29 -6.46 10.18
N ARG A 61 1.11 -6.67 9.14
CA ARG A 61 1.59 -7.99 8.77
C ARG A 61 2.36 -8.38 10.00
N ALA A 62 1.93 -9.46 10.66
CA ALA A 62 2.64 -10.02 11.80
C ALA A 62 4.14 -9.82 11.58
N ASP A 63 4.81 -9.20 12.56
CA ASP A 63 6.20 -8.77 12.48
C ASP A 63 7.15 -9.98 12.55
N VAL A 64 6.86 -10.96 11.71
CA VAL A 64 7.58 -12.20 11.55
C VAL A 64 8.78 -11.87 10.70
N LYS A 65 9.94 -11.88 11.36
CA LYS A 65 11.24 -11.72 10.73
C LYS A 65 11.39 -12.76 9.62
N THR A 66 11.85 -12.32 8.45
CA THR A 66 12.08 -13.18 7.30
C THR A 66 13.05 -14.33 7.61
N GLU A 67 14.02 -14.09 8.50
CA GLU A 67 14.96 -15.11 9.00
C GLU A 67 14.25 -16.30 9.64
N GLU A 68 13.15 -16.05 10.36
CA GLU A 68 12.39 -17.09 11.06
C GLU A 68 11.70 -18.02 10.06
N ILE A 69 11.15 -17.45 8.98
CA ILE A 69 10.55 -18.22 7.87
C ILE A 69 11.60 -19.10 7.20
N VAL A 70 12.83 -18.59 7.03
CA VAL A 70 13.95 -19.35 6.46
C VAL A 70 14.36 -20.50 7.37
N LYS A 71 14.48 -20.27 8.68
CA LYS A 71 14.78 -21.32 9.68
C LYS A 71 13.71 -22.40 9.71
N MET A 72 12.43 -22.03 9.76
CA MET A 72 11.32 -22.99 9.71
C MET A 72 11.36 -23.84 8.44
N ARG A 73 11.67 -23.22 7.30
CA ARG A 73 11.78 -23.96 6.04
C ARG A 73 12.98 -24.91 6.01
N ALA A 74 14.12 -24.49 6.57
CA ALA A 74 15.31 -25.33 6.72
C ALA A 74 15.09 -26.51 7.68
N ALA A 75 14.26 -26.31 8.73
CA ALA A 75 13.83 -27.35 9.65
C ALA A 75 12.79 -28.34 9.06
N GLY A 76 12.44 -28.20 7.78
CA GLY A 76 11.57 -29.15 7.07
C GLY A 76 10.07 -28.87 7.19
N LEU A 77 9.66 -27.74 7.79
CA LEU A 77 8.24 -27.42 7.91
C LEU A 77 7.60 -27.17 6.54
N SER A 78 6.37 -27.63 6.40
CA SER A 78 5.53 -27.33 5.23
C SER A 78 5.04 -25.88 5.26
N TRP A 79 4.72 -25.31 4.09
CA TRP A 79 4.19 -23.95 4.02
C TRP A 79 2.89 -23.76 4.81
N LYS A 80 2.07 -24.82 4.93
CA LYS A 80 0.85 -24.80 5.74
C LYS A 80 1.17 -24.63 7.23
N GLN A 81 2.19 -25.34 7.73
CA GLN A 81 2.65 -25.20 9.12
C GLN A 81 3.29 -23.83 9.37
N ILE A 82 4.09 -23.34 8.42
CA ILE A 82 4.71 -22.01 8.51
C ILE A 82 3.63 -20.92 8.52
N SER A 83 2.61 -21.04 7.68
CA SER A 83 1.47 -20.12 7.67
C SER A 83 0.73 -20.10 9.01
N ALA A 84 0.44 -21.28 9.57
CA ALA A 84 -0.20 -21.39 10.89
C ALA A 84 0.68 -20.81 12.02
N ALA A 85 2.00 -21.02 11.98
CA ALA A 85 2.93 -20.54 13.00
C ALA A 85 3.21 -19.03 12.93
N THR A 86 3.09 -18.43 11.74
CA THR A 86 3.47 -17.02 11.50
C THR A 86 2.27 -16.10 11.35
N GLY A 87 1.05 -16.64 11.20
CA GLY A 87 -0.14 -15.87 10.84
C GLY A 87 -0.10 -15.27 9.42
N LEU A 88 0.94 -15.56 8.64
CA LEU A 88 1.02 -15.16 7.24
C LEU A 88 0.22 -16.09 6.36
N SER A 89 -0.29 -15.59 5.24
CA SER A 89 -0.76 -16.47 4.17
C SER A 89 0.40 -17.33 3.64
N ILE A 90 0.09 -18.53 3.15
CA ILE A 90 1.05 -19.45 2.51
C ILE A 90 1.87 -18.73 1.43
N SER A 91 1.21 -17.95 0.58
CA SER A 91 1.86 -17.15 -0.47
C SER A 91 2.79 -16.08 0.10
N GLY A 92 2.37 -15.40 1.17
CA GLY A 92 3.20 -14.41 1.86
C GLY A 92 4.47 -15.00 2.47
N ALA A 93 4.36 -16.18 3.11
CA ALA A 93 5.51 -16.90 3.64
C ALA A 93 6.47 -17.35 2.53
N TYR A 94 5.95 -17.92 1.44
CA TYR A 94 6.75 -18.34 0.28
C TYR A 94 7.50 -17.17 -0.37
N THR A 95 6.83 -16.04 -0.63
CA THR A 95 7.47 -14.87 -1.26
C THR A 95 8.59 -14.30 -0.40
N ARG A 96 8.40 -14.22 0.93
CA ARG A 96 9.46 -13.75 1.85
C ARG A 96 10.66 -14.69 1.85
N TRP A 97 10.43 -16.01 1.89
CA TRP A 97 11.49 -16.99 1.79
C TRP A 97 12.21 -16.94 0.43
N GLU A 98 11.47 -16.82 -0.68
CA GLU A 98 12.04 -16.74 -2.02
C GLU A 98 12.94 -15.51 -2.17
N LEU A 99 12.48 -14.34 -1.72
CA LEU A 99 13.25 -13.11 -1.77
C LEU A 99 14.53 -13.18 -0.92
N ALA A 100 14.47 -13.84 0.24
CA ALA A 100 15.61 -13.99 1.14
C ALA A 100 16.65 -14.99 0.65
N THR A 101 16.21 -16.05 -0.02
CA THR A 101 17.10 -17.16 -0.43
C THR A 101 17.57 -17.06 -1.88
N LYS A 102 16.74 -16.55 -2.78
CA LYS A 102 17.02 -16.48 -4.22
C LYS A 102 17.26 -15.06 -4.72
N GLY A 103 17.13 -14.05 -3.86
CA GLY A 103 17.16 -12.64 -4.25
C GLY A 103 15.93 -12.23 -5.06
N ARG A 104 15.86 -10.95 -5.48
CA ARG A 104 14.80 -10.50 -6.41
C ARG A 104 15.03 -11.17 -7.77
N ARG A 105 14.02 -11.88 -8.28
CA ARG A 105 13.99 -12.36 -9.68
C ARG A 105 14.38 -11.20 -10.61
N ALA A 106 15.46 -11.38 -11.36
CA ALA A 106 15.85 -10.50 -12.45
C ALA A 106 14.66 -10.37 -13.41
N GLY A 107 14.04 -9.18 -13.46
CA GLY A 107 12.83 -8.96 -14.27
C GLY A 107 11.98 -7.77 -13.85
N ARG A 108 12.11 -7.27 -12.61
CA ARG A 108 11.70 -5.90 -12.27
C ARG A 108 12.93 -5.02 -12.28
N SER A 109 12.91 -4.00 -13.14
CA SER A 109 14.04 -3.14 -13.51
C SER A 109 15.09 -2.98 -12.41
N ARG A 110 16.34 -3.34 -12.73
CA ARG A 110 17.51 -3.10 -11.88
C ARG A 110 17.58 -1.59 -11.57
N PRO A 111 17.73 -1.18 -10.30
CA PRO A 111 17.87 0.23 -9.97
C PRO A 111 19.11 0.83 -10.65
N LYS A 112 18.97 2.02 -11.24
CA LYS A 112 19.99 2.66 -12.09
C LYS A 112 21.34 2.85 -11.38
N TYR A 113 21.34 3.12 -10.06
CA TYR A 113 22.55 3.32 -9.26
C TYR A 113 23.43 2.05 -9.15
N LEU A 114 22.83 0.85 -9.25
CA LEU A 114 23.57 -0.42 -9.30
C LEU A 114 24.24 -0.65 -10.67
N MET A 115 23.75 -0.03 -11.74
CA MET A 115 24.39 -0.10 -13.07
C MET A 115 25.53 0.91 -13.22
N GLU A 116 25.51 2.00 -12.45
CA GLU A 116 26.57 3.02 -12.44
C GLU A 116 27.79 2.55 -11.64
N ALA A 117 27.59 1.75 -10.57
CA ALA A 117 28.66 1.12 -9.82
C ALA A 117 29.48 0.13 -10.67
N ASP A 118 28.81 -0.76 -11.44
CA ASP A 118 29.47 -1.71 -12.34
C ASP A 118 30.24 -1.04 -13.50
N ARG A 119 29.90 0.22 -13.82
CA ARG A 119 30.57 1.02 -14.87
C ARG A 119 31.88 1.64 -14.36
N LEU A 120 31.99 1.90 -13.06
CA LEU A 120 33.18 2.47 -12.43
C LEU A 120 34.25 1.40 -12.13
N GLU A 121 33.87 0.16 -11.84
CA GLU A 121 34.82 -0.95 -11.63
C GLU A 121 35.54 -1.46 -12.89
N LYS A 122 35.12 -1.02 -14.09
CA LYS A 122 35.68 -1.51 -15.37
C LYS A 122 36.64 -0.53 -16.07
N ASN A 123 37.12 0.50 -15.37
CA ASN A 123 38.09 1.46 -15.89
C ASN A 123 39.36 1.59 -15.03
N ASP A 124 39.74 0.53 -14.31
CA ASP A 124 41.10 0.30 -13.82
C ASP A 124 41.70 -0.94 -14.50
#